data_AF-A0A9P4TUR6-F1
#
_entry.id   AF-A0A9P4TUR6-F1
#
_cell.length_a   1.000
_cell.length_b   1.000
_cell.length_c   1.000
_cell.angle_alpha   90.00
_cell.angle_beta   90.00
_cell.angle_gamma   90.00
#
_symmetry.space_group_name_H-M   'P 1'
#
loop_
_entity.id
_entity.type
_entity.pdbx_description
1 polymer ?
#
loop_
_entity_poly.entity_id
_entity_poly.type
_entity_poly.pdbx_seq_one_letter_code
_entity_poly.pdbx_strand_id
1 'polypeptide(L)'
;MDAIQAYLPPHVGLLPKWLLFVSIVSVGNSIQAYTSLGPTRKVYAGPKTPGQTPSTSTSPVTPLSARTFGTWTFISAVVRLYAAYYITNPQIYQLAFTTYVVAFLHFFSEWLVFGTARAGPGLLGPAVVSTASLSWMWLQWGYYVG
;
A
#
# COMPACT_ATOMS: atom_id res chain seq x y z
N MET A 1 6.40 17.70 24.01
CA MET A 1 6.71 17.31 22.61
C MET A 1 7.74 16.19 22.56
N ASP A 2 8.54 16.02 23.62
CA ASP A 2 9.69 15.11 23.67
C ASP A 2 9.32 13.62 23.64
N ALA A 3 8.19 13.25 24.25
CA ALA A 3 7.72 11.86 24.27
C ALA A 3 7.37 11.32 22.88
N ILE A 4 6.84 12.15 21.96
CA ILE A 4 6.47 11.72 20.61
C ILE A 4 7.71 11.54 19.73
N GLN A 5 8.74 12.38 19.92
CA GLN A 5 9.99 12.29 19.18
C GLN A 5 10.73 10.98 19.45
N ALA A 6 10.66 10.45 20.68
CA ALA A 6 11.28 9.19 21.06
C ALA A 6 10.75 7.97 20.26
N TYR A 7 9.53 8.06 19.73
CA TYR A 7 8.93 6.98 18.93
C TYR A 7 9.08 7.18 17.41
N LEU A 8 9.56 8.35 16.95
CA LEU A 8 9.77 8.58 15.52
C LEU A 8 11.05 7.89 15.03
N PRO A 9 11.15 7.54 13.74
CA PRO A 9 12.36 6.98 13.18
C PRO A 9 13.54 7.95 13.38
N PRO A 10 14.68 7.49 13.92
CA PRO A 10 15.80 8.37 14.28
C PRO A 10 16.60 8.86 13.06
N HIS A 11 16.33 8.30 11.88
CA HIS A 11 17.09 8.57 10.65
C HIS A 11 16.77 9.92 10.04
N VAL A 12 17.79 10.54 9.44
CA VAL A 12 17.67 11.82 8.72
C VAL A 12 16.84 11.64 7.44
N GLY A 13 16.09 12.68 7.08
CA GLY A 13 15.22 12.72 5.90
C GLY A 13 13.75 12.40 6.20
N LEU A 14 12.92 12.56 5.17
CA LEU A 14 11.46 12.41 5.27
C LEU A 14 10.98 11.00 4.90
N LEU A 15 11.76 10.24 4.13
CA LEU A 15 11.40 8.89 3.70
C LEU A 15 11.12 7.93 4.87
N PRO A 16 11.93 7.87 5.95
CA PRO A 16 11.63 7.03 7.11
C PRO A 16 10.28 7.37 7.77
N LYS A 17 9.97 8.67 7.85
CA LYS A 17 8.72 9.17 8.45
C LYS A 17 7.52 8.83 7.56
N TRP A 18 7.69 8.94 6.24
CA TRP A 18 6.71 8.49 5.25
C TRP A 18 6.44 6.99 5.37
N LEU A 19 7.48 6.15 5.45
CA LEU A 19 7.35 4.70 5.60
C LEU A 19 6.61 4.33 6.89
N LEU A 20 6.89 5.02 8.00
CA LEU A 20 6.13 4.87 9.24
C LEU A 20 4.66 5.24 9.02
N PHE A 21 4.37 6.40 8.43
CA PHE A 21 2.99 6.83 8.18
C PHE A 21 2.21 5.81 7.35
N VAL A 22 2.75 5.36 6.22
CA VAL A 22 2.06 4.39 5.35
C VAL A 22 1.96 3.00 5.98
N SER A 23 2.87 2.61 6.88
CA SER A 23 2.73 1.38 7.67
C SER A 23 1.50 1.46 8.60
N ILE A 24 1.32 2.57 9.32
CA ILE A 24 0.16 2.78 10.22
C ILE A 24 -1.14 2.76 9.42
N VAL A 25 -1.20 3.48 8.30
CA VAL A 25 -2.36 3.47 7.39
C VAL A 25 -2.65 2.04 6.89
N SER A 26 -1.61 1.29 6.54
CA SER A 26 -1.75 -0.09 6.05
C SER A 26 -2.28 -1.04 7.14
N VAL A 27 -1.89 -0.87 8.41
CA VAL A 27 -2.49 -1.60 9.53
C VAL A 27 -3.99 -1.30 9.64
N GLY A 28 -4.37 -0.02 9.57
CA GLY A 28 -5.78 0.39 9.56
C GLY A 28 -6.58 -0.24 8.41
N ASN A 29 -6.03 -0.20 7.18
CA ASN A 29 -6.64 -0.84 6.01
C ASN A 29 -6.77 -2.36 6.18
N SER A 30 -5.80 -3.00 6.83
CA SER A 30 -5.84 -4.43 7.13
C SER A 30 -7.00 -4.75 8.07
N ILE A 31 -7.16 -4.00 9.16
CA ILE A 31 -8.29 -4.16 10.09
C ILE A 31 -9.62 -3.94 9.37
N GLN A 32 -9.71 -2.91 8.52
CA GLN A 32 -10.92 -2.66 7.72
C GLN A 32 -11.27 -3.85 6.82
N ALA A 33 -10.29 -4.50 6.20
CA ALA A 33 -10.52 -5.64 5.32
C ALA A 33 -11.04 -6.90 6.05
N TYR A 34 -10.81 -7.01 7.36
CA TYR A 34 -11.35 -8.09 8.19
C TYR A 34 -12.74 -7.77 8.75
N THR A 35 -13.09 -6.50 8.86
CA THR A 35 -14.34 -6.04 9.49
C THR A 35 -15.38 -5.56 8.47
N SER A 36 -14.97 -5.22 7.25
CA SER A 36 -15.83 -4.69 6.20
C SER A 36 -15.34 -5.05 4.80
N LEU A 37 -16.29 -5.30 3.89
CA LEU A 37 -16.00 -5.50 2.46
C LEU A 37 -15.95 -4.18 1.69
N GLY A 38 -16.52 -3.11 2.23
CA GLY A 38 -16.76 -1.86 1.50
C GLY A 38 -15.49 -1.25 0.88
N PRO A 39 -14.43 -1.00 1.66
CA PRO A 39 -13.18 -0.45 1.12
C PRO A 39 -12.55 -1.33 0.04
N THR A 40 -12.43 -2.64 0.27
CA THR A 40 -11.85 -3.57 -0.70
C THR A 40 -12.67 -3.64 -1.99
N ARG A 41 -14.01 -3.61 -1.89
CA ARG A 41 -14.92 -3.52 -3.05
C ARG A 41 -14.78 -2.21 -3.85
N LYS A 42 -14.34 -1.12 -3.21
CA LYS A 42 -14.06 0.13 -3.93
C LYS A 42 -12.76 0.03 -4.73
N VAL A 43 -11.74 -0.66 -4.20
CA VAL A 43 -10.48 -0.92 -4.91
C VAL A 43 -10.74 -1.86 -6.09
N TYR A 44 -11.35 -3.02 -5.82
CA TYR A 44 -11.68 -4.03 -6.82
C TYR A 44 -13.16 -3.94 -7.19
N ALA A 45 -13.52 -2.88 -7.90
CA ALA A 45 -14.91 -2.62 -8.23
C ALA A 45 -15.48 -3.47 -9.37
N GLY A 46 -14.65 -4.28 -10.02
CA GLY A 46 -15.01 -5.10 -11.17
C GLY A 46 -15.18 -4.30 -12.47
N PRO A 47 -15.52 -4.99 -13.56
CA PRO A 47 -15.67 -4.40 -14.88
C PRO A 47 -16.79 -3.35 -14.91
N LYS A 48 -16.59 -2.31 -15.73
CA LYS A 48 -17.58 -1.26 -15.92
C LYS A 48 -18.54 -1.65 -17.03
N THR A 49 -19.81 -1.86 -16.70
CA THR A 49 -20.88 -1.99 -17.72
C THR A 49 -21.20 -0.61 -18.30
N PRO A 50 -21.19 -0.43 -19.64
CA PRO A 50 -21.60 0.84 -20.25
C PRO A 50 -23.03 1.23 -19.81
N GLY A 51 -23.21 2.49 -19.39
CA GLY A 51 -24.50 3.00 -18.93
C GLY A 51 -24.85 2.75 -17.46
N GLN A 52 -24.07 1.93 -16.71
CA GLN A 52 -24.26 1.79 -15.26
C GLN A 52 -23.41 2.78 -14.48
N THR A 53 -24.01 3.37 -13.44
CA THR A 53 -23.28 4.15 -12.43
C THR A 53 -22.28 3.23 -11.70
N PRO A 54 -21.10 3.75 -11.30
CA PRO A 54 -20.11 2.95 -10.57
C PRO A 54 -20.69 2.46 -9.23
N SER A 55 -21.23 1.25 -9.19
CA SER A 55 -21.68 0.61 -7.96
C SER A 55 -20.62 -0.38 -7.46
N THR A 56 -20.71 -0.77 -6.19
CA THR A 56 -19.95 -1.90 -5.63
C THR A 56 -20.64 -3.24 -5.88
N SER A 57 -21.78 -3.27 -6.59
CA SER A 57 -22.54 -4.49 -6.85
C SER A 57 -21.88 -5.41 -7.89
N THR A 58 -20.99 -4.86 -8.71
CA THR A 58 -20.20 -5.61 -9.73
C THR A 58 -18.87 -6.14 -9.20
N SER A 59 -18.52 -5.82 -7.95
CA SER A 59 -17.22 -6.19 -7.38
C SER A 59 -17.11 -7.72 -7.21
N PRO A 60 -16.02 -8.36 -7.66
CA PRO A 60 -15.76 -9.78 -7.43
C PRO A 60 -15.29 -10.10 -6.00
N VAL A 61 -15.09 -9.09 -5.13
CA VAL A 61 -14.60 -9.28 -3.76
C VAL A 61 -15.56 -10.12 -2.91
N THR A 62 -15.03 -11.23 -2.41
CA THR A 62 -15.66 -12.11 -1.42
C THR A 62 -15.13 -11.80 -0.02
N PRO A 63 -15.78 -12.27 1.06
CA PRO A 63 -15.24 -12.16 2.41
C PRO A 63 -13.85 -12.78 2.57
N LEU A 64 -13.59 -13.89 1.88
CA LEU A 64 -12.28 -14.54 1.92
C LEU A 64 -11.22 -13.68 1.23
N SER A 65 -11.47 -13.20 0.00
CA SER A 65 -10.50 -12.39 -0.73
C SER A 65 -10.24 -11.04 -0.06
N ALA A 66 -11.24 -10.46 0.62
CA ALA A 66 -11.05 -9.28 1.44
C ALA A 66 -10.05 -9.53 2.59
N ARG A 67 -10.22 -10.63 3.34
CA ARG A 67 -9.26 -10.99 4.40
C ARG A 67 -7.87 -11.27 3.85
N THR A 68 -7.76 -11.98 2.72
CA THR A 68 -6.47 -12.23 2.04
C THR A 68 -5.77 -10.91 1.65
N PHE A 69 -6.51 -9.96 1.09
CA PHE A 69 -6.02 -8.61 0.81
C PHE A 69 -5.52 -7.92 2.09
N GLY A 70 -6.30 -8.02 3.18
CA GLY A 70 -5.91 -7.51 4.49
C GLY A 70 -4.62 -8.15 5.03
N THR A 71 -4.48 -9.48 4.94
CA THR A 71 -3.28 -10.20 5.40
C THR A 71 -2.03 -9.75 4.66
N TRP A 72 -2.11 -9.69 3.33
CA TRP A 72 -0.98 -9.24 2.51
C TRP A 72 -0.63 -7.76 2.77
N THR A 73 -1.64 -6.91 2.97
CA THR A 73 -1.45 -5.50 3.35
C THR A 73 -0.76 -5.38 4.72
N PHE A 74 -1.13 -6.22 5.70
CA PHE A 74 -0.53 -6.23 7.03
C PHE A 74 0.94 -6.67 7.00
N ILE A 75 1.26 -7.74 6.26
CA ILE A 75 2.65 -8.19 6.06
C ILE A 75 3.48 -7.05 5.45
N SER A 76 2.94 -6.37 4.42
CA SER A 76 3.60 -5.21 3.82
C SER A 76 3.77 -4.06 4.81
N ALA A 77 2.80 -3.84 5.71
CA ALA A 77 2.88 -2.84 6.77
C ALA A 77 4.03 -3.12 7.74
N VAL A 78 4.21 -4.38 8.16
CA VAL A 78 5.32 -4.80 9.03
C VAL A 78 6.65 -4.53 8.34
N VAL A 79 6.82 -4.93 7.08
CA VAL A 79 8.06 -4.67 6.32
C VAL A 79 8.37 -3.17 6.25
N ARG A 80 7.35 -2.33 5.96
CA ARG A 80 7.51 -0.87 5.90
C ARG A 80 7.84 -0.25 7.26
N LEU A 81 7.27 -0.79 8.33
CA LEU A 81 7.59 -0.38 9.70
C LEU A 81 9.07 -0.66 10.00
N TYR A 82 9.56 -1.87 9.72
CA TYR A 82 10.99 -2.17 9.88
C TYR A 82 11.86 -1.27 9.01
N ALA A 83 11.50 -1.03 7.75
CA ALA A 83 12.24 -0.12 6.89
C ALA A 83 12.24 1.34 7.37
N ALA A 84 11.21 1.78 8.09
CA ALA A 84 11.22 3.10 8.72
C ALA A 84 12.36 3.21 9.76
N TYR A 85 12.54 2.21 10.62
CA TYR A 85 13.56 2.24 11.68
C TYR A 85 14.94 1.71 11.27
N TYR A 86 15.03 0.98 10.16
CA TYR A 86 16.25 0.36 9.66
C TYR A 86 16.52 0.74 8.20
N ILE A 87 16.22 1.98 7.81
CA ILE A 87 16.28 2.42 6.40
C ILE A 87 17.68 2.32 5.77
N THR A 88 18.74 2.39 6.58
CA THR A 88 20.13 2.28 6.11
C THR A 88 20.62 0.84 5.99
N ASN A 89 19.82 -0.14 6.42
CA ASN A 89 20.13 -1.55 6.19
C ASN A 89 19.72 -1.93 4.75
N PRO A 90 20.65 -2.34 3.88
CA PRO A 90 20.37 -2.55 2.48
C PRO A 90 19.35 -3.67 2.23
N GLN A 91 19.37 -4.75 3.03
CA GLN A 91 18.43 -5.86 2.87
C GLN A 91 17.01 -5.45 3.25
N ILE A 92 16.84 -4.69 4.34
CA ILE A 92 15.52 -4.19 4.76
C ILE A 92 14.98 -3.16 3.75
N TYR A 93 15.85 -2.28 3.24
CA TYR A 93 15.48 -1.31 2.22
C TYR A 93 15.01 -1.99 0.94
N GLN A 94 15.77 -2.97 0.45
CA GLN A 94 15.43 -3.79 -0.72
C GLN A 94 14.12 -4.55 -0.52
N LEU A 95 13.89 -5.10 0.69
CA LEU A 95 12.66 -5.81 1.00
C LEU A 95 11.45 -4.87 0.93
N ALA A 96 11.52 -3.70 1.56
CA ALA A 96 10.45 -2.70 1.50
C ALA A 96 10.23 -2.18 0.07
N PHE A 97 11.30 -1.86 -0.65
CA PHE A 97 11.24 -1.48 -2.07
C PHE A 97 10.50 -2.54 -2.89
N THR A 98 10.83 -3.81 -2.70
CA THR A 98 10.21 -4.94 -3.39
C THR A 98 8.71 -5.04 -3.06
N THR A 99 8.28 -4.77 -1.82
CA THR A 99 6.83 -4.74 -1.52
C THR A 99 6.09 -3.66 -2.30
N TYR A 100 6.73 -2.52 -2.59
CA TYR A 100 6.15 -1.47 -3.43
C TYR A 100 6.15 -1.85 -4.91
N VAL A 101 7.18 -2.56 -5.41
CA VAL A 101 7.18 -3.14 -6.76
C VAL A 101 6.00 -4.11 -6.92
N VAL A 102 5.82 -5.05 -5.98
CA VAL A 102 4.72 -6.01 -6.03
C VAL A 102 3.37 -5.30 -5.97
N ALA A 103 3.20 -4.31 -5.08
CA ALA A 103 1.98 -3.53 -5.01
C ALA A 103 1.69 -2.76 -6.31
N PHE A 104 2.71 -2.13 -6.89
CA PHE A 104 2.60 -1.42 -8.17
C PHE A 104 2.15 -2.38 -9.28
N LEU A 105 2.88 -3.49 -9.48
CA LEU A 105 2.56 -4.47 -10.52
C LEU A 105 1.18 -5.08 -10.32
N HIS A 106 0.78 -5.40 -9.09
CA HIS A 106 -0.54 -5.94 -8.78
C HIS A 106 -1.66 -4.97 -9.11
N PHE A 107 -1.63 -3.74 -8.59
CA PHE A 107 -2.73 -2.80 -8.82
C PHE A 107 -2.84 -2.35 -10.28
N PHE A 108 -1.71 -2.23 -10.98
CA PHE A 108 -1.71 -1.90 -12.41
C PHE A 108 -2.14 -3.08 -13.28
N SER A 109 -1.81 -4.33 -12.94
CA SER A 109 -2.32 -5.49 -13.68
C SER A 109 -3.82 -5.70 -13.47
N GLU A 110 -4.33 -5.50 -12.25
CA GLU A 110 -5.75 -5.55 -11.93
C GLU A 110 -6.55 -4.47 -12.68
N TRP A 111 -5.92 -3.32 -12.95
CA TRP A 111 -6.53 -2.23 -13.71
C TRP A 111 -6.42 -2.42 -15.23
N LEU A 112 -5.24 -2.73 -15.75
CA LEU A 112 -4.94 -2.69 -17.18
C LEU A 112 -5.12 -4.04 -17.89
N VAL A 113 -5.06 -5.15 -17.16
CA VAL A 113 -5.08 -6.51 -17.72
C VAL A 113 -6.31 -7.29 -17.26
N PHE A 114 -6.52 -7.42 -15.95
CA PHE A 114 -7.59 -8.28 -15.41
C PHE A 114 -8.95 -7.60 -15.30
N GLY A 115 -8.99 -6.26 -15.29
CA GLY A 115 -10.25 -5.47 -15.27
C GLY A 115 -11.06 -5.60 -13.97
N THR A 116 -10.44 -6.10 -12.91
CA THR A 116 -11.01 -6.24 -11.56
C THR A 116 -10.92 -4.92 -10.77
N ALA A 117 -9.93 -4.07 -11.07
CA ALA A 117 -9.82 -2.71 -10.59
C ALA A 117 -10.16 -1.70 -11.70
N ARG A 118 -10.55 -0.48 -11.30
CA ARG A 118 -10.86 0.61 -12.25
C ARG A 118 -10.29 1.93 -11.78
N ALA A 119 -9.92 2.77 -12.73
CA ALA A 119 -9.57 4.17 -12.45
C ALA A 119 -10.73 4.86 -11.72
N GLY A 120 -10.45 5.32 -10.50
CA GLY A 120 -11.45 5.95 -9.64
C GLY A 120 -10.95 6.08 -8.20
N PRO A 121 -11.76 6.68 -7.30
CA PRO A 121 -11.34 7.00 -5.93
C PRO A 121 -10.84 5.80 -5.11
N GLY A 122 -11.36 4.59 -5.41
CA GLY A 122 -10.94 3.37 -4.73
C GLY A 122 -9.51 2.93 -5.07
N LEU A 123 -9.15 2.91 -6.36
CA LEU A 123 -7.81 2.51 -6.81
C LEU A 123 -6.77 3.62 -6.63
N LEU A 124 -7.19 4.89 -6.64
CA LEU A 124 -6.29 6.04 -6.60
C LEU A 124 -5.33 6.01 -5.40
N GLY A 125 -5.85 5.71 -4.21
CA GLY A 125 -5.02 5.65 -3.00
C GLY A 125 -3.89 4.61 -3.12
N PRO A 126 -4.20 3.32 -3.34
CA PRO A 126 -3.17 2.31 -3.53
C PRO A 126 -2.20 2.59 -4.67
N ALA A 127 -2.68 3.07 -5.83
CA ALA A 127 -1.84 3.35 -7.00
C ALA A 127 -0.88 4.52 -6.79
N VAL A 128 -1.34 5.60 -6.14
CA VAL A 128 -0.48 6.76 -5.82
C VAL A 128 0.54 6.38 -4.77
N VAL A 129 0.12 5.72 -3.68
CA VAL A 129 1.05 5.35 -2.59
C VAL A 129 2.12 4.37 -3.08
N SER A 130 1.76 3.37 -3.90
CA SER A 130 2.74 2.42 -4.43
C SER A 130 3.73 3.11 -5.37
N THR A 131 3.25 3.90 -6.33
CA THR A 131 4.09 4.59 -7.33
C THR A 131 5.00 5.63 -6.68
N ALA A 132 4.46 6.48 -5.81
CA ALA A 132 5.22 7.54 -5.15
C ALA A 132 6.28 6.95 -4.20
N SER A 133 5.93 5.94 -3.40
CA SER A 133 6.89 5.31 -2.49
C SER A 133 7.99 4.57 -3.25
N LEU A 134 7.62 3.83 -4.32
CA LEU A 134 8.58 3.14 -5.18
C LEU A 134 9.58 4.13 -5.80
N SER A 135 9.06 5.21 -6.40
CA SER A 135 9.88 6.24 -7.05
C SER A 135 10.78 6.95 -6.04
N TRP A 136 10.25 7.30 -4.86
CA TRP A 136 11.02 7.97 -3.83
C TRP A 136 12.13 7.08 -3.28
N MET A 137 11.84 5.82 -3.00
CA MET A 137 12.88 4.87 -2.58
C MET A 137 13.95 4.70 -3.68
N TRP A 138 13.55 4.58 -4.95
CA TRP A 138 14.52 4.52 -6.04
C TRP A 138 15.46 5.74 -6.07
N LEU A 139 14.89 6.94 -5.97
CA LEU A 139 15.65 8.20 -6.00
C LEU A 139 16.53 8.45 -4.77
N GLN A 140 16.26 7.76 -3.65
CA GLN A 140 17.01 7.90 -2.41
C GLN A 140 17.89 6.69 -2.09
N TRP A 141 18.02 5.77 -3.05
CA TRP A 141 18.78 4.53 -2.87
C TRP A 141 20.22 4.81 -2.43
N GLY A 142 21.00 5.53 -3.24
CA GLY A 142 22.39 5.84 -2.91
C GLY A 142 22.56 6.64 -1.61
N TYR A 143 21.59 7.50 -1.26
CA TYR A 143 21.63 8.25 0.00
C TYR A 143 21.49 7.35 1.23
N TYR A 144 20.61 6.34 1.18
CA TYR A 144 20.34 5.50 2.34
C TYR A 144 21.18 4.22 2.41
N VAL A 145 21.56 3.64 1.26
CA VAL A 145 22.19 2.31 1.22
C VAL A 145 23.55 2.24 0.52
N GLY A 146 24.05 3.35 -0.04
CA GLY A 146 25.32 3.42 -0.75
C GLY A 146 25.19 3.13 -2.24
#